data_AF-A0A2T6G915-F1
#
_entry.id   AF-A0A2T6G915-F1
#
_cell.length_a   1.000
_cell.length_b   1.000
_cell.length_c   1.000
_cell.angle_alpha   90.00
_cell.angle_beta   90.00
_cell.angle_gamma   90.00
#
_symmetry.space_group_name_H-M   'P 1'
#
loop_
_entity.id
_entity.type
_entity.pdbx_description
1 polymer ?
#
loop_
_entity_poly.entity_id
_entity_poly.type
_entity_poly.pdbx_seq_one_letter_code
_entity_poly.pdbx_strand_id
1 'polypeptide(L)'
;MLLSLALMLWCIGLTIPVPQAQASSYSYEAAPKGTVGVTKPNLTFYFDTDLTLAPSSYTMTLNGQSVPASYDHDKGTFTYTPDKDLAPGNYTVQMSITYPGYKPIEQSWSFTVAKDAISRFEAPAPEDLAGLAAINDYRVLYGLPQLQMNDRLLAMAKAHAKYLDANKIAQDDKSAESLHNQNPNKPGFFGQSPRERAAYYGYSAKLGEDAAYHVGSIGETVDVLFDAPYHRSPFLNPDAKEVGIAKIGDYTIIEFGFGSSENSPIVVSPTDGERYVPTSFDGNEAPDPLRMHTDGNYPVGYPIMAQYFGENVDKIKLLSAELTDNAKQKIDVFANSPENDDKLANAVILLPRKPLQADQTYLVKLSLQVTKKDGTTTTESKEWNFTTEPLPQLGKTKLHRNASDYLKQAVTVLPIQRKASFGLDDSSYTVDGVSFPMQRTPVIVDGFSYLYIRDLAAALGANVEWDEQQRAAVYTKGTLKVTLYTTRNAYEVNGDLRQTDTPARLVGDNTMVPVRLLAEVLGAKVDYAEATRTVMITY
;
A
#
# COMPACT_ATOMS: atom_id res chain seq x y z
N MET A 1 98.79 8.89 -42.72
CA MET A 1 97.71 9.72 -42.12
C MET A 1 96.58 9.77 -43.14
N LEU A 2 95.35 9.40 -42.74
CA LEU A 2 94.06 9.52 -43.48
C LEU A 2 93.92 8.57 -44.70
N LEU A 3 92.76 8.00 -45.08
CA LEU A 3 91.37 8.17 -44.65
C LEU A 3 90.55 6.91 -44.99
N SER A 4 89.53 6.68 -44.17
CA SER A 4 88.47 5.66 -44.16
C SER A 4 87.37 5.84 -45.23
N LEU A 5 86.74 4.72 -45.65
CA LEU A 5 85.38 4.69 -46.18
C LEU A 5 84.64 3.48 -45.59
N ALA A 6 83.58 3.72 -44.80
CA ALA A 6 82.67 2.69 -44.29
C ALA A 6 81.23 3.16 -44.53
N LEU A 7 80.46 2.33 -45.23
CA LEU A 7 79.05 2.53 -45.57
C LEU A 7 78.17 2.08 -44.39
N MET A 8 77.38 2.98 -43.81
CA MET A 8 76.33 2.64 -42.84
C MET A 8 75.00 2.44 -43.56
N LEU A 9 74.43 1.22 -43.48
CA LEU A 9 73.01 0.98 -43.75
C LEU A 9 72.19 1.37 -42.51
N TRP A 10 71.23 2.28 -42.69
CA TRP A 10 70.18 2.57 -41.70
C TRP A 10 68.97 1.66 -41.95
N CYS A 11 68.74 0.71 -41.05
CA CYS A 11 67.46 0.00 -40.95
C CYS A 11 66.48 0.88 -40.17
N ILE A 12 65.48 1.45 -40.85
CA ILE A 12 64.35 2.12 -40.21
C ILE A 12 63.37 1.03 -39.76
N GLY A 13 63.35 0.73 -38.47
CA GLY A 13 62.31 -0.09 -37.87
C GLY A 13 61.00 0.69 -37.81
N LEU A 14 60.06 0.38 -38.69
CA LEU A 14 58.67 0.80 -38.55
C LEU A 14 58.06 0.07 -37.35
N THR A 15 58.02 0.71 -36.20
CA THR A 15 57.16 0.29 -35.08
C THR A 15 55.71 0.57 -35.48
N ILE A 16 55.01 -0.43 -36.01
CA ILE A 16 53.56 -0.38 -36.08
C ILE A 16 53.07 -0.50 -34.64
N PRO A 17 52.40 0.52 -34.05
CA PRO A 17 51.82 0.36 -32.73
C PRO A 17 50.84 -0.80 -32.80
N VAL A 18 51.07 -1.83 -31.98
CA VAL A 18 50.11 -2.91 -31.80
C VAL A 18 48.83 -2.27 -31.27
N PRO A 19 47.66 -2.46 -31.90
CA PRO A 19 46.42 -1.90 -31.39
C PRO A 19 46.23 -2.35 -29.94
N GLN A 20 46.11 -1.39 -29.04
CA GLN A 20 45.87 -1.64 -27.63
C GLN A 20 44.52 -2.36 -27.49
N ALA A 21 44.52 -3.57 -26.96
CA ALA A 21 43.29 -4.28 -26.65
C ALA A 21 42.60 -3.54 -25.49
N GLN A 22 41.47 -2.88 -25.77
CA GLN A 22 40.62 -2.31 -24.73
C GLN A 22 39.79 -3.46 -24.13
N ALA A 23 39.94 -3.68 -22.83
CA ALA A 23 39.10 -4.59 -22.07
C ALA A 23 37.92 -3.80 -21.49
N SER A 24 36.72 -4.33 -21.66
CA SER A 24 35.49 -3.82 -21.06
C SER A 24 34.84 -4.96 -20.29
N SER A 25 34.21 -4.62 -19.16
CA SER A 25 33.39 -5.54 -18.39
C SER A 25 31.93 -5.41 -18.79
N TYR A 26 31.26 -6.56 -18.90
CA TYR A 26 29.82 -6.60 -19.13
C TYR A 26 29.19 -7.79 -18.41
N SER A 27 27.91 -7.67 -18.13
CA SER A 27 27.03 -8.77 -17.71
C SER A 27 25.75 -8.75 -18.52
N TYR A 28 25.04 -9.86 -18.56
CA TYR A 28 23.76 -9.93 -19.28
C TYR A 28 22.76 -10.84 -18.60
N GLU A 29 21.49 -10.54 -18.82
CA GLU A 29 20.38 -11.43 -18.49
C GLU A 29 19.43 -11.50 -19.68
N ALA A 30 18.89 -12.69 -19.97
CA ALA A 30 17.98 -12.90 -21.08
C ALA A 30 16.68 -13.53 -20.60
N ALA A 31 15.56 -13.13 -21.20
CA ALA A 31 14.23 -13.64 -20.94
C ALA A 31 13.43 -13.78 -22.26
N PRO A 32 12.43 -14.67 -22.31
CA PRO A 32 12.14 -15.70 -21.32
C PRO A 32 13.18 -16.83 -21.36
N LYS A 33 13.31 -17.55 -20.24
CA LYS A 33 14.04 -18.83 -20.14
C LYS A 33 13.03 -19.90 -19.72
N GLY A 34 13.20 -21.13 -20.22
CA GLY A 34 12.29 -22.22 -19.89
C GLY A 34 10.95 -22.12 -20.62
N THR A 35 9.86 -22.55 -19.98
CA THR A 35 8.53 -22.61 -20.62
C THR A 35 7.77 -21.29 -20.47
N VAL A 36 7.11 -20.83 -21.52
CA VAL A 36 6.19 -19.69 -21.51
C VAL A 36 4.76 -20.12 -21.84
N GLY A 37 3.79 -19.54 -21.14
CA GLY A 37 2.37 -19.77 -21.35
C GLY A 37 1.70 -18.82 -22.32
N VAL A 38 2.48 -18.08 -23.11
CA VAL A 38 1.97 -17.10 -24.09
C VAL A 38 2.57 -17.37 -25.46
N THR A 39 1.77 -17.23 -26.52
CA THR A 39 2.25 -17.38 -27.91
C THR A 39 3.08 -16.18 -28.38
N LYS A 40 2.99 -15.04 -27.67
CA LYS A 40 3.73 -13.81 -27.94
C LYS A 40 4.50 -13.34 -26.70
N PRO A 41 5.56 -14.05 -26.28
CA PRO A 41 6.38 -13.64 -25.14
C PRO A 41 7.19 -12.38 -25.48
N ASN A 42 7.47 -11.54 -24.48
CA ASN A 42 8.45 -10.46 -24.66
C ASN A 42 9.86 -11.05 -24.56
N LEU A 43 10.61 -11.04 -25.66
CA LEU A 43 12.01 -11.42 -25.68
C LEU A 43 12.82 -10.22 -25.21
N THR A 44 13.59 -10.39 -24.14
CA THR A 44 14.35 -9.31 -23.53
C THR A 44 15.79 -9.73 -23.30
N PHE A 45 16.74 -8.88 -23.68
CA PHE A 45 18.16 -9.03 -23.39
C PHE A 45 18.63 -7.79 -22.64
N TYR A 46 18.82 -7.93 -21.33
CA TYR A 46 19.42 -6.92 -20.47
C TYR A 46 20.93 -7.00 -20.61
N PHE A 47 21.56 -5.87 -20.90
CA PHE A 47 22.99 -5.78 -21.12
C PHE A 47 23.55 -4.63 -20.28
N ASP A 48 24.32 -4.98 -19.26
CA ASP A 48 25.00 -4.03 -18.37
C ASP A 48 26.48 -4.01 -18.72
N THR A 49 27.04 -2.81 -18.94
CA THR A 49 28.41 -2.64 -19.42
C THR A 49 29.02 -1.34 -18.92
N ASP A 50 30.33 -1.34 -18.71
CA ASP A 50 31.12 -0.13 -18.42
C ASP A 50 31.37 0.75 -19.66
N LEU A 51 30.87 0.35 -20.84
CA LEU A 51 30.97 1.13 -22.07
C LEU A 51 30.03 2.34 -22.03
N THR A 52 30.59 3.52 -22.25
CA THR A 52 29.85 4.80 -22.30
C THR A 52 29.33 5.16 -23.70
N LEU A 53 29.79 4.45 -24.72
CA LEU A 53 29.35 4.64 -26.11
C LEU A 53 28.10 3.80 -26.38
N ALA A 54 27.22 4.25 -27.26
CA ALA A 54 26.13 3.44 -27.77
C ALA A 54 26.65 2.34 -28.75
N PRO A 55 25.95 1.20 -28.87
CA PRO A 55 26.31 0.17 -29.85
C PRO A 55 26.17 0.72 -31.28
N SER A 56 27.14 0.40 -32.15
CA SER A 56 27.12 0.80 -33.57
C SER A 56 26.11 0.00 -34.39
N SER A 57 25.83 -1.24 -33.97
CA SER A 57 24.81 -2.09 -34.59
C SER A 57 24.42 -3.22 -33.64
N TYR A 58 23.22 -3.75 -33.81
CA TYR A 58 22.78 -4.95 -33.12
C TYR A 58 21.84 -5.78 -34.01
N THR A 59 21.78 -7.08 -33.75
CA THR A 59 20.82 -7.99 -34.39
C THR A 59 20.26 -8.95 -33.36
N MET A 60 18.96 -9.20 -33.42
CA MET A 60 18.30 -10.27 -32.67
C MET A 60 17.70 -11.24 -33.69
N THR A 61 17.86 -12.54 -33.48
CA THR A 61 17.23 -13.57 -34.31
C THR A 61 16.40 -14.52 -33.46
N LEU A 62 15.30 -15.02 -34.04
CA LEU A 62 14.45 -16.07 -33.48
C LEU A 62 14.49 -17.26 -34.44
N ASN A 63 15.01 -18.40 -33.99
CA ASN A 63 15.31 -19.58 -34.82
C ASN A 63 16.14 -19.22 -36.07
N GLY A 64 17.10 -18.30 -35.92
CA GLY A 64 17.97 -17.84 -37.01
C GLY A 64 17.33 -16.81 -37.94
N GLN A 65 16.06 -16.45 -37.77
CA GLN A 65 15.41 -15.38 -38.53
C GLN A 65 15.54 -14.04 -37.80
N SER A 66 16.04 -13.01 -38.48
CA SER A 66 16.17 -11.66 -37.90
C SER A 66 14.80 -11.10 -37.49
N VAL A 67 14.73 -10.52 -36.30
CA VAL A 67 13.53 -9.87 -35.76
C VAL A 67 13.80 -8.40 -35.44
N PRO A 68 12.79 -7.51 -35.56
CA PRO A 68 12.95 -6.08 -35.33
C PRO A 68 13.00 -5.75 -33.84
N ALA A 69 14.10 -6.09 -33.17
CA ALA A 69 14.31 -5.71 -31.78
C ALA A 69 14.48 -4.19 -31.62
N SER A 70 13.96 -3.65 -30.53
CA SER A 70 14.18 -2.26 -30.10
C SER A 70 15.24 -2.19 -29.00
N TYR A 71 16.03 -1.12 -28.97
CA TYR A 71 17.02 -0.86 -27.93
C TYR A 71 16.60 0.35 -27.08
N ASP A 72 16.48 0.14 -25.77
CA ASP A 72 16.33 1.18 -24.75
C ASP A 72 17.72 1.50 -24.19
N HIS A 73 18.27 2.64 -24.60
CA HIS A 73 19.62 3.07 -24.24
C HIS A 73 19.78 3.29 -22.74
N ASP A 74 18.79 3.92 -22.10
CA ASP A 74 18.86 4.28 -20.68
C ASP A 74 18.81 3.04 -19.78
N LYS A 75 18.17 1.97 -20.26
CA LYS A 75 18.09 0.68 -19.54
C LYS A 75 19.09 -0.36 -20.00
N GLY A 76 19.90 -0.08 -21.02
CA GLY A 76 20.78 -1.09 -21.63
C GLY A 76 20.02 -2.34 -22.11
N THR A 77 18.77 -2.19 -22.55
CA THR A 77 17.87 -3.35 -22.77
C THR A 77 17.44 -3.45 -24.23
N PHE A 78 17.48 -4.67 -24.78
CA PHE A 78 16.97 -4.99 -26.12
C PHE A 78 15.70 -5.82 -26.00
N THR A 79 14.64 -5.44 -26.72
CA THR A 79 13.32 -6.08 -26.60
C THR A 79 12.70 -6.39 -27.95
N TYR A 80 11.95 -7.51 -28.03
CA TYR A 80 11.10 -7.84 -29.17
C TYR A 80 9.90 -8.67 -28.71
N THR A 81 8.69 -8.30 -29.14
CA THR A 81 7.49 -9.13 -28.96
C THR A 81 7.05 -9.64 -30.33
N PRO A 82 6.85 -10.96 -30.52
CA PRO A 82 6.39 -11.52 -31.79
C PRO A 82 5.07 -10.91 -32.29
N ASP A 83 5.05 -10.47 -33.55
CA ASP A 83 3.82 -9.94 -34.17
C ASP A 83 2.75 -11.02 -34.38
N LYS A 84 3.19 -12.27 -34.56
CA LYS A 84 2.36 -13.45 -34.82
C LYS A 84 2.52 -14.46 -33.69
N ASP A 85 1.50 -15.29 -33.52
CA ASP A 85 1.54 -16.39 -32.57
C ASP A 85 2.65 -17.38 -32.92
N LEU A 86 3.49 -17.66 -31.93
CA LEU A 86 4.43 -18.77 -31.98
C LEU A 86 3.67 -20.08 -31.71
N ALA A 87 3.95 -21.10 -32.51
CA ALA A 87 3.41 -22.43 -32.28
C ALA A 87 4.08 -23.07 -31.05
N PRO A 88 3.42 -24.02 -30.36
CA PRO A 88 4.07 -24.75 -29.28
C PRO A 88 5.37 -25.43 -29.73
N GLY A 89 6.43 -25.28 -28.95
CA GLY A 89 7.74 -25.84 -29.29
C GLY A 89 8.92 -25.03 -28.79
N ASN A 90 10.11 -25.48 -29.13
CA ASN A 90 11.36 -24.84 -28.72
C ASN A 90 11.78 -23.74 -29.68
N TYR A 91 12.24 -22.64 -29.11
CA TYR A 91 12.74 -21.47 -29.82
C TYR A 91 14.11 -21.10 -29.29
N THR A 92 15.02 -20.74 -30.19
CA THR A 92 16.34 -20.22 -29.87
C THR A 92 16.41 -18.77 -30.27
N VAL A 93 16.83 -17.92 -29.35
CA VAL A 93 17.09 -16.50 -29.60
C VAL A 93 18.58 -16.27 -29.62
N GLN A 94 19.07 -15.52 -30.61
CA GLN A 94 20.46 -15.08 -30.65
C GLN A 94 20.51 -13.56 -30.68
N MET A 95 21.39 -12.97 -29.88
CA MET A 95 21.63 -11.54 -29.82
C MET A 95 23.09 -11.28 -30.17
N SER A 96 23.33 -10.36 -31.10
CA SER A 96 24.66 -9.88 -31.45
C SER A 96 24.71 -8.36 -31.31
N ILE A 97 25.64 -7.83 -30.53
CA ILE A 97 25.83 -6.40 -30.27
C ILE A 97 27.24 -6.02 -30.67
N THR A 98 27.39 -4.95 -31.45
CA THR A 98 28.70 -4.44 -31.88
C THR A 98 28.89 -3.03 -31.34
N TYR A 99 30.04 -2.80 -30.70
CA TYR A 99 30.49 -1.47 -30.29
C TYR A 99 31.69 -1.03 -31.14
N PRO A 100 31.85 0.28 -31.40
CA PRO A 100 33.00 0.79 -32.15
C PRO A 100 34.33 0.37 -31.51
N GLY A 101 35.18 -0.34 -32.26
CA GLY A 101 36.50 -0.78 -31.79
C GLY A 101 36.52 -2.09 -30.99
N TYR A 102 35.36 -2.72 -30.78
CA TYR A 102 35.23 -3.99 -30.05
C TYR A 102 34.79 -5.13 -30.98
N LYS A 103 35.11 -6.37 -30.58
CA LYS A 103 34.53 -7.55 -31.23
C LYS A 103 33.04 -7.63 -30.92
N PRO A 104 32.20 -8.13 -31.85
CA PRO A 104 30.79 -8.37 -31.57
C PRO A 104 30.61 -9.30 -30.35
N ILE A 105 29.67 -8.94 -29.50
CA ILE A 105 29.24 -9.74 -28.36
C ILE A 105 28.06 -10.58 -28.83
N GLU A 106 28.22 -11.89 -28.80
CA GLU A 106 27.21 -12.85 -29.25
C GLU A 106 26.73 -13.70 -28.09
N GLN A 107 25.41 -13.70 -27.86
CA GLN A 107 24.76 -14.51 -26.84
C GLN A 107 23.57 -15.25 -27.43
N SER A 108 23.26 -16.40 -26.86
CA SER A 108 22.15 -17.25 -27.29
C SER A 108 21.43 -17.83 -26.08
N TRP A 109 20.11 -17.88 -26.14
CA TRP A 109 19.29 -18.57 -25.15
C TRP A 109 18.12 -19.27 -25.83
N SER A 110 17.36 -20.05 -25.07
CA SER A 110 16.21 -20.78 -25.60
C SER A 110 15.05 -20.80 -24.61
N PHE A 111 13.85 -20.92 -25.17
CA PHE A 111 12.61 -21.06 -24.43
C PHE A 111 11.66 -22.02 -25.16
N THR A 112 10.62 -22.46 -24.47
CA THR A 112 9.60 -23.37 -24.98
C THR A 112 8.24 -22.71 -24.88
N VAL A 113 7.51 -22.58 -25.98
CA VAL A 113 6.10 -22.20 -25.95
C VAL A 113 5.28 -23.41 -25.52
N ALA A 114 4.54 -23.27 -24.43
CA ALA A 114 3.68 -24.34 -23.89
C ALA A 114 2.60 -24.76 -24.90
N LYS A 115 2.12 -26.01 -24.79
CA LYS A 115 1.07 -26.53 -25.67
C LYS A 115 -0.27 -25.81 -25.50
N ASP A 116 -0.51 -25.33 -24.29
CA ASP A 116 -1.68 -24.60 -23.82
C ASP A 116 -1.41 -23.09 -23.71
N ALA A 117 -0.35 -22.59 -24.36
CA ALA A 117 -0.03 -21.17 -24.35
C ALA A 117 -1.19 -20.34 -24.91
N ILE A 118 -1.55 -19.27 -24.19
CA ILE A 118 -2.64 -18.38 -24.60
C ILE A 118 -2.17 -17.41 -25.69
N SER A 119 -3.03 -17.21 -26.68
CA SER A 119 -2.80 -16.23 -27.76
C SER A 119 -3.46 -14.88 -27.53
N ARG A 120 -4.35 -14.81 -26.54
CA ARG A 120 -5.08 -13.60 -26.18
C ARG A 120 -5.38 -13.59 -24.70
N PHE A 121 -5.15 -12.44 -24.07
CA PHE A 121 -5.52 -12.23 -22.68
C PHE A 121 -7.02 -11.95 -22.55
N GLU A 122 -7.60 -12.43 -21.45
CA GLU A 122 -8.98 -12.13 -21.10
C GLU A 122 -9.11 -10.67 -20.66
N ALA A 123 -10.23 -10.05 -21.01
CA ALA A 123 -10.53 -8.72 -20.49
C ALA A 123 -10.77 -8.80 -18.96
N PRO A 124 -10.47 -7.72 -18.22
CA PRO A 124 -10.74 -7.67 -16.78
C PRO A 124 -12.23 -7.87 -16.48
N ALA A 125 -12.54 -8.73 -15.51
CA ALA A 125 -13.88 -8.91 -14.99
C ALA A 125 -14.28 -7.72 -14.08
N PRO A 126 -15.57 -7.54 -13.78
CA PRO A 126 -16.01 -6.49 -12.86
C PRO A 126 -15.33 -6.52 -11.48
N GLU A 127 -15.02 -7.72 -10.97
CA GLU A 127 -14.29 -7.90 -9.71
C GLU A 127 -12.82 -7.43 -9.83
N ASP A 128 -12.12 -7.79 -10.90
CA ASP A 128 -10.75 -7.31 -11.19
C ASP A 128 -10.71 -5.77 -11.23
N LEU A 129 -11.72 -5.16 -11.87
CA LEU A 129 -11.86 -3.70 -11.96
C LEU A 129 -12.18 -3.04 -10.62
N ALA A 130 -12.98 -3.69 -9.77
CA ALA A 130 -13.25 -3.21 -8.42
C ALA A 130 -11.99 -3.22 -7.55
N GLY A 131 -11.15 -4.26 -7.67
CA GLY A 131 -9.85 -4.32 -7.03
C GLY A 131 -8.91 -3.19 -7.49
N LEU A 132 -8.83 -2.96 -8.81
CA LEU A 132 -8.06 -1.84 -9.37
C LEU A 132 -8.56 -0.48 -8.84
N ALA A 133 -9.88 -0.28 -8.78
CA ALA A 133 -10.47 0.95 -8.27
C ALA A 133 -10.08 1.19 -6.80
N ALA A 134 -10.19 0.16 -5.94
CA ALA A 134 -9.81 0.26 -4.54
C ALA A 134 -8.33 0.62 -4.35
N ILE A 135 -7.41 0.00 -5.11
CA ILE A 135 -5.98 0.36 -5.11
C ILE A 135 -5.80 1.84 -5.50
N ASN A 136 -6.50 2.27 -6.55
CA ASN A 136 -6.38 3.63 -7.07
C ASN A 136 -7.00 4.69 -6.16
N ASP A 137 -7.99 4.35 -5.33
CA ASP A 137 -8.54 5.26 -4.33
C ASP A 137 -7.46 5.65 -3.31
N TYR A 138 -6.69 4.67 -2.80
CA TYR A 138 -5.53 4.95 -1.97
C TYR A 138 -4.49 5.80 -2.72
N ARG A 139 -4.17 5.45 -3.97
CA ARG A 139 -3.18 6.24 -4.72
C ARG A 139 -3.60 7.68 -4.93
N VAL A 140 -4.89 7.94 -5.16
CA VAL A 140 -5.45 9.30 -5.21
C VAL A 140 -5.28 10.02 -3.87
N LEU A 141 -5.57 9.37 -2.75
CA LEU A 141 -5.36 9.94 -1.41
C LEU A 141 -3.90 10.38 -1.19
N TYR A 142 -2.93 9.63 -1.68
CA TYR A 142 -1.51 9.97 -1.56
C TYR A 142 -0.97 10.87 -2.68
N GLY A 143 -1.84 11.36 -3.58
CA GLY A 143 -1.44 12.20 -4.72
C GLY A 143 -0.57 11.47 -5.74
N LEU A 144 -0.64 10.13 -5.78
CA LEU A 144 0.15 9.28 -6.66
C LEU A 144 -0.57 9.03 -7.99
N PRO A 145 0.18 8.80 -9.09
CA PRO A 145 -0.42 8.43 -10.37
C PRO A 145 -1.23 7.13 -10.26
N GLN A 146 -2.45 7.11 -10.79
CA GLN A 146 -3.27 5.90 -10.84
C GLN A 146 -2.61 4.81 -11.70
N LEU A 147 -2.72 3.56 -11.25
CA LEU A 147 -2.25 2.38 -11.97
C LEU A 147 -3.21 2.03 -13.09
N GLN A 148 -2.66 1.42 -14.13
CA GLN A 148 -3.42 0.80 -15.22
C GLN A 148 -3.41 -0.72 -15.08
N MET A 149 -4.50 -1.38 -15.46
CA MET A 149 -4.52 -2.84 -15.54
C MET A 149 -3.56 -3.31 -16.64
N ASN A 150 -2.68 -4.25 -16.32
CA ASN A 150 -1.84 -4.94 -17.31
C ASN A 150 -2.34 -6.38 -17.51
N ASP A 151 -2.64 -6.73 -18.76
CA ASP A 151 -3.20 -8.04 -19.12
C ASP A 151 -2.31 -9.24 -18.72
N ARG A 152 -0.98 -9.09 -18.76
CA ARG A 152 -0.02 -10.15 -18.39
C ARG A 152 0.00 -10.34 -16.88
N LEU A 153 0.06 -9.25 -16.12
CA LEU A 153 0.01 -9.27 -14.67
C LEU A 153 -1.35 -9.80 -14.18
N LEU A 154 -2.45 -9.44 -14.85
CA LEU A 154 -3.77 -9.96 -14.52
C LEU A 154 -3.87 -11.47 -14.76
N ALA A 155 -3.37 -11.96 -15.91
CA ALA A 155 -3.34 -13.40 -16.19
C ALA A 155 -2.47 -14.16 -15.18
N MET A 156 -1.33 -13.58 -14.78
CA MET A 156 -0.46 -14.09 -13.74
C MET A 156 -1.18 -14.18 -12.39
N ALA A 157 -1.81 -13.09 -11.93
CA ALA A 157 -2.56 -13.03 -10.68
C ALA A 157 -3.69 -14.08 -10.66
N LYS A 158 -4.48 -14.19 -11.74
CA LYS A 158 -5.56 -15.20 -11.87
C LYS A 158 -5.03 -16.62 -11.78
N ALA A 159 -3.96 -16.92 -12.51
CA ALA A 159 -3.37 -18.25 -12.52
C ALA A 159 -2.77 -18.61 -11.16
N HIS A 160 -2.15 -17.64 -10.48
CA HIS A 160 -1.58 -17.86 -9.15
C HIS A 160 -2.67 -18.05 -8.08
N ALA A 161 -3.70 -17.19 -8.05
CA ALA A 161 -4.85 -17.36 -7.17
C ALA A 161 -5.55 -18.71 -7.39
N LYS A 162 -5.71 -19.14 -8.65
CA LYS A 162 -6.26 -20.46 -8.99
C LYS A 162 -5.38 -21.61 -8.50
N TYR A 163 -4.05 -21.47 -8.58
CA TYR A 163 -3.12 -22.46 -8.01
C TYR A 163 -3.30 -22.56 -6.49
N LEU A 164 -3.38 -21.43 -5.79
CA LEU A 164 -3.55 -21.42 -4.34
C LEU A 164 -4.89 -22.05 -3.94
N ASP A 165 -5.98 -21.69 -4.61
CA ASP A 165 -7.31 -22.26 -4.34
C ASP A 165 -7.38 -23.76 -4.65
N ALA A 166 -6.83 -24.21 -5.77
CA ALA A 166 -6.84 -25.63 -6.15
C ALA A 166 -6.04 -26.49 -5.15
N ASN A 167 -5.02 -25.92 -4.51
CA ASN A 167 -4.15 -26.60 -3.57
C ASN A 167 -4.48 -26.33 -2.10
N LYS A 168 -5.51 -25.52 -1.82
CA LYS A 168 -5.98 -25.16 -0.47
C LYS A 168 -4.85 -24.73 0.46
N ILE A 169 -3.99 -23.82 -0.03
CA ILE A 169 -2.85 -23.30 0.72
C ILE A 169 -3.35 -22.44 1.88
N ALA A 170 -3.38 -22.99 3.10
CA ALA A 170 -3.84 -22.25 4.27
C ALA A 170 -2.86 -21.14 4.66
N GLN A 171 -3.36 -20.05 5.24
CA GLN A 171 -2.59 -19.20 6.13
C GLN A 171 -3.00 -19.53 7.56
N ASP A 172 -2.25 -20.41 8.20
CA ASP A 172 -2.25 -20.55 9.64
C ASP A 172 -0.80 -20.68 10.13
N ASP A 173 -0.59 -20.53 11.43
CA ASP A 173 0.75 -20.57 12.05
C ASP A 173 1.49 -21.90 11.84
N LYS A 174 0.81 -22.91 11.29
CA LYS A 174 1.35 -24.24 10.99
C LYS A 174 1.56 -24.47 9.50
N SER A 175 1.09 -23.54 8.65
CA SER A 175 1.22 -23.66 7.22
C SER A 175 2.68 -23.48 6.83
N ALA A 176 3.27 -24.57 6.33
CA ALA A 176 4.63 -24.55 5.81
C ALA A 176 4.72 -23.94 4.41
N GLU A 177 3.57 -23.64 3.78
CA GLU A 177 3.49 -23.24 2.38
C GLU A 177 3.19 -21.75 2.24
N SER A 178 4.01 -21.10 1.43
CA SER A 178 3.93 -19.66 1.18
C SER A 178 2.77 -19.33 0.25
N LEU A 179 2.10 -18.18 0.49
CA LEU A 179 1.21 -17.61 -0.52
C LEU A 179 1.95 -17.03 -1.73
N HIS A 180 3.24 -16.73 -1.63
CA HIS A 180 4.01 -16.11 -2.72
C HIS A 180 4.71 -17.14 -3.62
N ASN A 181 5.03 -18.32 -3.08
CA ASN A 181 5.79 -19.34 -3.81
C ASN A 181 4.95 -20.55 -4.19
N GLN A 182 5.06 -21.01 -5.43
CA GLN A 182 4.46 -22.27 -5.87
C GLN A 182 5.41 -23.46 -5.63
N ASN A 183 4.83 -24.61 -5.35
CA ASN A 183 5.54 -25.87 -5.21
C ASN A 183 5.55 -26.60 -6.57
N PRO A 184 6.71 -26.94 -7.15
CA PRO A 184 6.80 -27.63 -8.44
C PRO A 184 6.12 -29.01 -8.49
N ASN A 185 5.83 -29.60 -7.33
CA ASN A 185 5.17 -30.90 -7.24
C ASN A 185 3.64 -30.81 -7.17
N LYS A 186 3.06 -29.61 -7.18
CA LYS A 186 1.61 -29.39 -7.04
C LYS A 186 0.94 -29.12 -8.40
N PRO A 187 -0.31 -29.58 -8.59
CA PRO A 187 -1.06 -29.31 -9.82
C PRO A 187 -1.22 -27.80 -10.05
N GLY A 188 -1.13 -27.40 -11.32
CA GLY A 188 -1.22 -26.01 -11.71
C GLY A 188 0.06 -25.20 -11.46
N PHE A 189 1.20 -25.83 -11.15
CA PHE A 189 2.49 -25.16 -11.08
C PHE A 189 2.90 -24.60 -12.46
N PHE A 190 3.34 -23.34 -12.48
CA PHE A 190 3.89 -22.70 -13.67
C PHE A 190 5.08 -21.76 -13.39
N GLY A 191 5.45 -21.57 -12.13
CA GLY A 191 6.66 -20.85 -11.72
C GLY A 191 6.74 -20.74 -10.20
N GLN A 192 7.92 -21.00 -9.62
CA GLN A 192 8.07 -21.02 -8.17
C GLN A 192 7.92 -19.62 -7.59
N SER A 193 8.73 -18.67 -8.06
CA SER A 193 8.72 -17.28 -7.58
C SER A 193 7.78 -16.38 -8.40
N PRO A 194 7.37 -15.21 -7.87
CA PRO A 194 6.66 -14.19 -8.65
C PRO A 194 7.41 -13.82 -9.94
N ARG A 195 8.74 -13.73 -9.89
CA ARG A 195 9.56 -13.44 -11.08
C ARG A 195 9.46 -14.52 -12.16
N GLU A 196 9.48 -15.79 -11.79
CA GLU A 196 9.31 -16.89 -12.74
C GLU A 196 7.91 -16.91 -13.34
N ARG A 197 6.87 -16.66 -12.52
CA ARG A 197 5.48 -16.59 -12.97
C ARG A 197 5.24 -15.42 -13.93
N ALA A 198 5.85 -14.26 -13.66
CA ALA A 198 5.82 -13.11 -14.57
C ALA A 198 6.50 -13.46 -15.91
N ALA A 199 7.67 -14.09 -15.86
CA ALA A 199 8.39 -14.53 -17.05
C ALA A 199 7.58 -15.55 -17.89
N TYR A 200 6.84 -16.46 -17.23
CA TYR A 200 5.95 -17.41 -17.89
C TYR A 200 4.87 -16.69 -18.74
N TYR A 201 4.34 -15.57 -18.25
CA TYR A 201 3.40 -14.70 -18.98
C TYR A 201 4.08 -13.62 -19.84
N GLY A 202 5.40 -13.68 -20.02
CA GLY A 202 6.16 -12.75 -20.85
C GLY A 202 6.26 -11.33 -20.28
N TYR A 203 6.15 -11.17 -18.96
CA TYR A 203 6.38 -9.93 -18.25
C TYR A 203 7.80 -9.93 -17.64
N SER A 204 8.61 -8.91 -17.94
CA SER A 204 10.03 -8.87 -17.56
C SER A 204 10.45 -7.61 -16.79
N ALA A 205 9.55 -6.64 -16.60
CA ALA A 205 9.85 -5.44 -15.82
C ALA A 205 9.96 -5.75 -14.31
N LYS A 206 10.42 -4.76 -13.54
CA LYS A 206 10.44 -4.87 -12.07
C LYS A 206 9.02 -5.11 -11.57
N LEU A 207 8.88 -6.02 -10.61
CA LEU A 207 7.59 -6.42 -10.07
C LEU A 207 7.62 -6.53 -8.54
N GLY A 208 6.43 -6.50 -7.95
CA GLY A 208 6.18 -6.81 -6.55
C GLY A 208 4.84 -7.50 -6.44
N GLU A 209 4.67 -8.33 -5.42
CA GLU A 209 3.45 -9.11 -5.22
C GLU A 209 2.95 -8.90 -3.81
N ASP A 210 1.66 -8.58 -3.67
CA ASP A 210 0.92 -8.78 -2.43
C ASP A 210 -0.04 -9.97 -2.60
N ALA A 211 -0.16 -10.78 -1.55
CA ALA A 211 -0.98 -11.97 -1.55
C ALA A 211 -1.75 -12.09 -0.23
N ALA A 212 -3.04 -12.37 -0.30
CA ALA A 212 -3.90 -12.50 0.87
C ALA A 212 -4.83 -13.71 0.76
N TYR A 213 -5.04 -14.38 1.90
CA TYR A 213 -6.15 -15.31 2.12
C TYR A 213 -7.19 -14.63 3.02
N HIS A 214 -8.27 -14.13 2.44
CA HIS A 214 -9.27 -13.31 3.14
C HIS A 214 -10.69 -13.58 2.61
N VAL A 215 -11.60 -13.81 3.56
CA VAL A 215 -13.03 -13.96 3.29
C VAL A 215 -13.66 -12.58 3.24
N GLY A 216 -14.14 -12.19 2.06
CA GLY A 216 -14.70 -10.87 1.81
C GLY A 216 -14.66 -10.56 0.32
N SER A 217 -15.00 -9.33 -0.04
CA SER A 217 -14.80 -8.79 -1.37
C SER A 217 -13.32 -8.50 -1.64
N ILE A 218 -12.99 -8.33 -2.92
CA ILE A 218 -11.64 -7.94 -3.34
C ILE A 218 -11.24 -6.54 -2.81
N GLY A 219 -12.22 -5.63 -2.66
CA GLY A 219 -12.00 -4.30 -2.09
C GLY A 219 -11.69 -4.37 -0.59
N GLU A 220 -12.43 -5.17 0.18
CA GLU A 220 -12.13 -5.40 1.60
C GLU A 220 -10.75 -6.07 1.77
N THR A 221 -10.34 -6.93 0.84
CA THR A 221 -8.99 -7.51 0.87
C THR A 221 -7.90 -6.47 0.61
N VAL A 222 -8.15 -5.53 -0.32
CA VAL A 222 -7.25 -4.39 -0.56
C VAL A 222 -7.11 -3.54 0.72
N ASP A 223 -8.20 -3.32 1.45
CA ASP A 223 -8.21 -2.58 2.71
C ASP A 223 -7.38 -3.27 3.81
N VAL A 224 -7.43 -4.60 3.86
CA VAL A 224 -6.62 -5.40 4.81
C VAL A 224 -5.14 -5.31 4.45
N LEU A 225 -4.79 -5.47 3.17
CA LEU A 225 -3.40 -5.35 2.70
C LEU A 225 -2.87 -3.93 2.89
N PHE A 226 -3.71 -2.90 2.68
CA PHE A 226 -3.31 -1.53 2.94
C PHE A 226 -3.14 -1.23 4.44
N ASP A 227 -3.88 -1.88 5.34
CA ASP A 227 -3.70 -1.72 6.79
C ASP A 227 -2.38 -2.35 7.29
N ALA A 228 -1.88 -3.39 6.61
CA ALA A 228 -0.64 -4.09 6.93
C ALA A 228 0.60 -3.32 6.41
N PRO A 229 1.47 -2.76 7.27
CA PRO A 229 2.51 -1.82 6.87
C PRO A 229 3.55 -2.32 5.83
N TYR A 230 3.96 -3.58 5.86
CA TYR A 230 4.85 -4.14 4.83
C TYR A 230 4.13 -4.24 3.47
N HIS A 231 2.87 -4.71 3.48
CA HIS A 231 2.02 -4.80 2.28
C HIS A 231 1.52 -3.44 1.79
N ARG A 232 1.53 -2.40 2.63
CA ARG A 232 1.18 -1.03 2.22
C ARG A 232 2.20 -0.44 1.24
N SER A 233 3.46 -0.89 1.29
CA SER A 233 4.58 -0.27 0.57
C SER A 233 4.38 -0.18 -0.96
N PRO A 234 3.95 -1.24 -1.68
CA PRO A 234 3.69 -1.17 -3.12
C PRO A 234 2.61 -0.15 -3.52
N PHE A 235 1.56 0.02 -2.70
CA PHE A 235 0.50 1.00 -2.93
C PHE A 235 1.03 2.43 -2.91
N LEU A 236 1.98 2.71 -2.02
CA LEU A 236 2.58 4.03 -1.82
C LEU A 236 3.73 4.33 -2.78
N ASN A 237 4.16 3.36 -3.60
CA ASN A 237 5.29 3.52 -4.49
C ASN A 237 4.94 4.42 -5.72
N PRO A 238 5.59 5.59 -5.90
CA PRO A 238 5.37 6.46 -7.07
C PRO A 238 5.82 5.83 -8.40
N ASP A 239 6.70 4.84 -8.33
CA ASP A 239 7.23 4.13 -9.50
C ASP A 239 6.30 3.01 -9.97
N ALA A 240 5.27 2.64 -9.19
CA ALA A 240 4.24 1.73 -9.67
C ALA A 240 3.48 2.36 -10.84
N LYS A 241 3.38 1.64 -11.96
CA LYS A 241 2.73 2.11 -13.21
C LYS A 241 1.53 1.26 -13.59
N GLU A 242 1.63 -0.03 -13.32
CA GLU A 242 0.66 -1.00 -13.76
C GLU A 242 0.41 -2.06 -12.69
N VAL A 243 -0.72 -2.75 -12.80
CA VAL A 243 -1.11 -3.77 -11.83
C VAL A 243 -1.90 -4.89 -12.51
N GLY A 244 -1.79 -6.10 -11.99
CA GLY A 244 -2.77 -7.16 -12.17
C GLY A 244 -3.35 -7.54 -10.83
N ILE A 245 -4.67 -7.53 -10.67
CA ILE A 245 -5.32 -7.94 -9.43
C ILE A 245 -6.45 -8.91 -9.74
N ALA A 246 -6.48 -10.02 -9.02
CA ALA A 246 -7.51 -11.04 -9.18
C ALA A 246 -7.79 -11.77 -7.87
N LYS A 247 -9.02 -12.26 -7.74
CA LYS A 247 -9.47 -13.09 -6.63
C LYS A 247 -10.06 -14.40 -7.14
N ILE A 248 -9.67 -15.52 -6.54
CA ILE A 248 -10.24 -16.85 -6.80
C ILE A 248 -10.46 -17.56 -5.46
N GLY A 249 -11.70 -17.92 -5.16
CA GLY A 249 -12.07 -18.36 -3.81
C GLY A 249 -11.73 -17.25 -2.80
N ASP A 250 -11.00 -17.58 -1.74
CA ASP A 250 -10.56 -16.62 -0.73
C ASP A 250 -9.14 -16.07 -0.96
N TYR A 251 -8.52 -16.36 -2.10
CA TYR A 251 -7.17 -15.89 -2.44
C TYR A 251 -7.23 -14.67 -3.34
N THR A 252 -6.62 -13.57 -2.90
CA THR A 252 -6.43 -12.35 -3.71
C THR A 252 -4.95 -12.14 -3.94
N ILE A 253 -4.57 -11.96 -5.21
CA ILE A 253 -3.19 -11.69 -5.65
C ILE A 253 -3.15 -10.34 -6.34
N ILE A 254 -2.18 -9.51 -5.97
CA ILE A 254 -1.92 -8.20 -6.55
C ILE A 254 -0.48 -8.19 -7.05
N GLU A 255 -0.31 -8.10 -8.36
CA GLU A 255 0.97 -8.02 -9.04
C GLU A 255 1.21 -6.57 -9.47
N PHE A 256 2.16 -5.90 -8.84
CA PHE A 256 2.55 -4.54 -9.20
C PHE A 256 3.67 -4.54 -10.23
N GLY A 257 3.53 -3.70 -11.25
CA GLY A 257 4.58 -3.39 -12.21
C GLY A 257 5.22 -2.04 -11.93
N PHE A 258 6.54 -2.03 -11.76
CA PHE A 258 7.30 -0.82 -11.42
C PHE A 258 8.15 -0.33 -12.59
N GLY A 259 8.16 1.00 -12.76
CA GLY A 259 9.17 1.70 -13.54
C GLY A 259 10.45 1.94 -12.73
N SER A 260 11.28 2.84 -13.25
CA SER A 260 12.49 3.34 -12.61
C SER A 260 12.44 4.86 -12.55
N SER A 261 12.90 5.43 -11.44
CA SER A 261 12.99 6.87 -11.23
C SER A 261 14.19 7.20 -10.34
N GLU A 262 14.93 8.24 -10.74
CA GLU A 262 15.97 8.84 -9.90
C GLU A 262 15.38 9.78 -8.84
N ASN A 263 14.12 10.22 -9.00
CA ASN A 263 13.45 10.98 -7.95
C ASN A 263 13.22 10.06 -6.75
N SER A 264 13.70 10.51 -5.59
CA SER A 264 13.54 9.78 -4.33
C SER A 264 12.63 10.52 -3.33
N PRO A 265 11.31 10.58 -3.60
CA PRO A 265 10.39 11.21 -2.66
C PRO A 265 10.24 10.35 -1.41
N ILE A 266 10.10 11.03 -0.27
CA ILE A 266 9.57 10.45 0.95
C ILE A 266 8.05 10.52 0.91
N VAL A 267 7.40 9.39 1.14
CA VAL A 267 5.95 9.28 1.33
C VAL A 267 5.70 8.87 2.77
N VAL A 268 4.76 9.55 3.42
CA VAL A 268 4.33 9.27 4.80
C VAL A 268 2.90 8.78 4.78
N SER A 269 2.56 7.82 5.65
CA SER A 269 1.22 7.27 5.83
C SER A 269 0.92 7.21 7.33
N PRO A 270 -0.22 7.71 7.82
CA PRO A 270 -1.21 8.53 7.12
C PRO A 270 -0.58 9.77 6.48
N THR A 271 -1.18 10.26 5.40
CA THR A 271 -0.69 11.48 4.72
C THR A 271 -0.99 12.74 5.53
N ASP A 272 -0.31 13.85 5.25
CA ASP A 272 -0.51 15.10 6.00
C ASP A 272 -1.95 15.62 5.86
N GLY A 273 -2.55 15.94 7.01
CA GLY A 273 -3.94 16.37 7.11
C GLY A 273 -4.97 15.26 6.91
N GLU A 274 -4.56 14.00 6.71
CA GLU A 274 -5.50 12.90 6.49
C GLU A 274 -6.53 12.82 7.63
N ARG A 275 -7.80 12.70 7.23
CA ARG A 275 -8.92 12.58 8.16
C ARG A 275 -9.45 11.17 8.07
N TYR A 276 -10.02 10.68 9.17
CA TYR A 276 -10.64 9.36 9.26
C TYR A 276 -9.66 8.19 9.21
N VAL A 277 -8.45 8.38 9.73
CA VAL A 277 -7.48 7.30 9.87
C VAL A 277 -8.03 6.25 10.86
N PRO A 278 -7.92 4.94 10.60
CA PRO A 278 -8.32 3.94 11.58
C PRO A 278 -7.60 4.15 12.93
N THR A 279 -8.23 3.70 14.02
CA THR A 279 -7.67 3.87 15.36
C THR A 279 -6.65 2.80 15.74
N SER A 280 -6.76 1.62 15.16
CA SER A 280 -6.06 0.42 15.61
C SER A 280 -5.61 -0.48 14.47
N PHE A 281 -4.73 -1.42 14.81
CA PHE A 281 -4.31 -2.53 13.97
C PHE A 281 -4.17 -3.80 14.80
N ASP A 282 -4.72 -4.89 14.29
CA ASP A 282 -4.91 -6.15 15.02
C ASP A 282 -3.81 -7.18 14.76
N GLY A 283 -2.79 -6.85 13.95
CA GLY A 283 -1.69 -7.76 13.67
C GLY A 283 -1.92 -8.72 12.50
N ASN A 284 -2.87 -8.41 11.61
CA ASN A 284 -3.16 -9.20 10.41
C ASN A 284 -2.06 -9.02 9.34
N GLU A 285 -0.84 -9.46 9.63
CA GLU A 285 0.31 -9.30 8.76
C GLU A 285 1.39 -10.37 8.98
N ALA A 286 1.99 -10.83 7.88
CA ALA A 286 3.19 -11.67 7.88
C ALA A 286 4.25 -11.02 6.98
N PRO A 287 5.47 -10.72 7.46
CA PRO A 287 5.96 -10.95 8.83
C PRO A 287 5.30 -10.04 9.88
N ASP A 288 5.15 -10.53 11.11
CA ASP A 288 4.58 -9.75 12.21
C ASP A 288 5.46 -8.50 12.50
N PRO A 289 4.90 -7.28 12.46
CA PRO A 289 5.65 -6.05 12.75
C PRO A 289 5.97 -5.88 14.24
N LEU A 290 5.39 -6.67 15.15
CA LEU A 290 5.77 -6.71 16.58
C LEU A 290 6.83 -7.76 16.92
N ARG A 291 7.32 -8.56 15.95
CA ARG A 291 8.26 -9.68 16.24
C ARG A 291 9.56 -9.30 16.96
N MET A 292 9.99 -8.04 16.87
CA MET A 292 11.17 -7.51 17.59
C MET A 292 10.82 -6.81 18.91
N HIS A 293 9.54 -6.65 19.24
CA HIS A 293 9.03 -5.97 20.43
C HIS A 293 8.36 -6.98 21.36
N THR A 294 9.16 -7.64 22.20
CA THR A 294 8.70 -8.76 23.05
C THR A 294 7.65 -8.39 24.11
N ASP A 295 7.45 -7.11 24.37
CA ASP A 295 6.43 -6.56 25.27
C ASP A 295 5.22 -5.95 24.52
N GLY A 296 5.15 -6.13 23.20
CA GLY A 296 4.02 -5.74 22.35
C GLY A 296 2.84 -6.71 22.42
N ASN A 297 1.62 -6.17 22.42
CA ASN A 297 0.39 -6.95 22.33
C ASN A 297 -0.61 -6.23 21.43
N TYR A 298 -1.33 -7.00 20.60
CA TYR A 298 -2.44 -6.49 19.80
C TYR A 298 -3.72 -6.34 20.63
N PRO A 299 -4.63 -5.42 20.25
CA PRO A 299 -4.48 -4.44 19.18
C PRO A 299 -3.52 -3.31 19.56
N VAL A 300 -2.75 -2.84 18.58
CA VAL A 300 -1.95 -1.60 18.67
C VAL A 300 -2.67 -0.46 17.97
N GLY A 301 -2.14 0.77 18.05
CA GLY A 301 -2.62 1.88 17.24
C GLY A 301 -2.31 1.70 15.76
N TYR A 302 -3.04 2.40 14.91
CA TYR A 302 -2.87 2.26 13.46
C TYR A 302 -1.42 2.61 13.02
N PRO A 303 -0.78 1.81 12.15
CA PRO A 303 0.61 1.98 11.79
C PRO A 303 0.88 3.30 11.06
N ILE A 304 1.92 4.01 11.52
CA ILE A 304 2.42 5.22 10.90
C ILE A 304 3.73 4.87 10.18
N MET A 305 3.89 5.26 8.93
CA MET A 305 5.03 4.95 8.10
C MET A 305 5.66 6.20 7.52
N ALA A 306 6.96 6.13 7.30
CA ALA A 306 7.68 7.02 6.39
C ALA A 306 8.66 6.20 5.56
N GLN A 307 8.59 6.32 4.24
CA GLN A 307 9.39 5.54 3.31
C GLN A 307 9.92 6.40 2.17
N TYR A 308 11.20 6.21 1.83
CA TYR A 308 11.77 6.78 0.61
C TYR A 308 11.61 5.81 -0.56
N PHE A 309 11.15 6.32 -1.69
CA PHE A 309 11.13 5.58 -2.95
C PHE A 309 12.26 6.04 -3.87
N GLY A 310 12.35 5.47 -5.07
CA GLY A 310 13.37 5.79 -6.07
C GLY A 310 14.71 5.10 -5.86
N GLU A 311 15.56 5.16 -6.89
CA GLU A 311 16.78 4.34 -6.95
C GLU A 311 18.00 4.94 -6.26
N ASN A 312 17.95 6.20 -5.84
CA ASN A 312 19.12 6.92 -5.31
C ASN A 312 19.36 6.70 -3.80
N VAL A 313 18.34 6.24 -3.07
CA VAL A 313 18.44 5.96 -1.62
C VAL A 313 18.96 4.54 -1.41
N ASP A 314 20.06 4.41 -0.68
CA ASP A 314 20.63 3.11 -0.27
C ASP A 314 19.95 2.61 1.00
N LYS A 315 19.94 3.44 2.05
CA LYS A 315 19.31 3.12 3.33
C LYS A 315 18.92 4.37 4.10
N ILE A 316 18.05 4.19 5.09
CA ILE A 316 17.72 5.22 6.08
C ILE A 316 18.03 4.76 7.50
N LYS A 317 18.24 5.74 8.38
CA LYS A 317 18.39 5.56 9.82
C LYS A 317 17.43 6.47 10.56
N LEU A 318 16.72 5.93 11.54
CA LEU A 318 15.84 6.71 12.40
C LEU A 318 16.68 7.47 13.44
N LEU A 319 16.59 8.81 13.44
CA LEU A 319 17.26 9.64 14.44
C LEU A 319 16.34 10.00 15.61
N SER A 320 15.08 10.34 15.30
CA SER A 320 14.05 10.58 16.31
C SER A 320 12.65 10.38 15.73
N ALA A 321 11.72 9.96 16.59
CA ALA A 321 10.29 9.89 16.30
C ALA A 321 9.51 10.37 17.54
N GLU A 322 8.48 11.17 17.33
CA GLU A 322 7.56 11.63 18.36
C GLU A 322 6.14 11.66 17.81
N LEU A 323 5.21 11.09 18.59
CA LEU A 323 3.77 11.16 18.35
C LEU A 323 3.14 11.90 19.54
N THR A 324 2.36 12.94 19.26
CA THR A 324 1.65 13.70 20.30
C THR A 324 0.19 13.91 19.95
N ASP A 325 -0.67 14.02 20.96
CA ASP A 325 -2.05 14.45 20.79
C ASP A 325 -2.18 15.99 20.73
N ASN A 326 -3.40 16.50 20.58
CA ASN A 326 -3.70 17.94 20.56
C ASN A 326 -3.39 18.65 21.89
N ALA A 327 -3.33 17.92 23.01
CA ALA A 327 -2.91 18.41 24.32
C ALA A 327 -1.38 18.36 24.50
N LYS A 328 -0.64 17.98 23.45
CA LYS A 328 0.82 17.79 23.42
C LYS A 328 1.30 16.69 24.37
N GLN A 329 0.42 15.77 24.75
CA GLN A 329 0.80 14.58 25.49
C GLN A 329 1.45 13.60 24.53
N LYS A 330 2.57 13.00 24.96
CA LYS A 330 3.30 12.01 24.17
C LYS A 330 2.54 10.70 24.17
N ILE A 331 2.48 10.08 23.00
CA ILE A 331 1.96 8.74 22.81
C ILE A 331 3.14 7.79 22.64
N ASP A 332 3.21 6.77 23.47
CA ASP A 332 4.25 5.75 23.37
C ASP A 332 4.07 4.94 22.08
N VAL A 333 5.18 4.72 21.38
CA VAL A 333 5.24 3.96 20.13
C VAL A 333 6.32 2.89 20.17
N PHE A 334 6.08 1.76 19.54
CA PHE A 334 7.14 0.90 19.03
C PHE A 334 7.68 1.50 17.73
N ALA A 335 8.98 1.40 17.50
CA ALA A 335 9.61 1.88 16.27
C ALA A 335 10.37 0.75 15.57
N ASN A 336 10.01 0.50 14.33
CA ASN A 336 10.72 -0.39 13.42
C ASN A 336 11.50 0.48 12.44
N SER A 337 12.75 0.13 12.23
CA SER A 337 13.66 0.81 11.31
C SER A 337 14.66 -0.21 10.76
N PRO A 338 15.45 0.14 9.73
CA PRO A 338 16.47 -0.76 9.20
C PRO A 338 17.53 -1.18 10.24
N GLU A 339 17.62 -0.50 11.40
CA GLU A 339 18.53 -0.88 12.49
C GLU A 339 18.05 -2.06 13.33
N ASN A 340 16.73 -2.32 13.39
CA ASN A 340 16.15 -3.40 14.21
C ASN A 340 15.17 -4.32 13.47
N ASP A 341 14.89 -4.03 12.21
CA ASP A 341 13.96 -4.76 11.36
C ASP A 341 14.63 -5.14 10.04
N ASP A 342 14.92 -6.43 9.88
CA ASP A 342 15.58 -7.00 8.69
C ASP A 342 14.72 -6.98 7.42
N LYS A 343 13.45 -6.57 7.53
CA LYS A 343 12.50 -6.44 6.41
C LYS A 343 12.40 -5.00 5.91
N LEU A 344 13.09 -4.06 6.55
CA LEU A 344 13.10 -2.64 6.17
C LEU A 344 14.50 -2.22 5.71
N ALA A 345 14.56 -1.50 4.59
CA ALA A 345 15.79 -0.87 4.09
C ALA A 345 15.67 0.65 4.00
N ASN A 346 14.52 1.12 3.53
CA ASN A 346 14.22 2.52 3.18
C ASN A 346 12.93 3.03 3.85
N ALA A 347 12.44 2.35 4.87
CA ALA A 347 11.20 2.69 5.58
C ALA A 347 11.34 2.60 7.10
N VAL A 348 10.53 3.37 7.81
CA VAL A 348 10.30 3.26 9.25
C VAL A 348 8.81 3.05 9.51
N ILE A 349 8.49 2.28 10.54
CA ILE A 349 7.12 2.03 10.99
C ILE A 349 7.05 2.41 12.48
N LEU A 350 6.09 3.25 12.85
CA LEU A 350 5.75 3.58 14.23
C LEU A 350 4.40 2.94 14.56
N LEU A 351 4.35 2.15 15.62
CA LEU A 351 3.14 1.49 16.10
C LEU A 351 2.80 2.05 17.48
N PRO A 352 1.76 2.89 17.63
CA PRO A 352 1.31 3.32 18.95
C PRO A 352 0.99 2.09 19.81
N ARG A 353 1.48 2.05 21.06
CA ARG A 353 1.40 0.82 21.87
C ARG A 353 -0.02 0.41 22.26
N LYS A 354 -1.00 1.28 22.02
CA LYS A 354 -2.44 1.08 22.28
C LYS A 354 -3.24 1.69 21.11
N PRO A 355 -4.48 1.23 20.89
CA PRO A 355 -5.41 1.90 19.99
C PRO A 355 -5.47 3.41 20.26
N LEU A 356 -5.44 4.19 19.20
CA LEU A 356 -5.58 5.64 19.26
C LEU A 356 -7.01 6.02 19.66
N GLN A 357 -7.19 7.19 20.25
CA GLN A 357 -8.52 7.70 20.54
C GLN A 357 -9.23 8.03 19.23
N ALA A 358 -10.54 7.75 19.15
CA ALA A 358 -11.38 8.11 18.02
C ALA A 358 -11.54 9.65 17.92
N ASP A 359 -11.74 10.15 16.70
CA ASP A 359 -11.98 11.58 16.40
C ASP A 359 -10.93 12.52 17.01
N GLN A 360 -9.68 12.08 17.05
CA GLN A 360 -8.57 12.79 17.70
C GLN A 360 -7.46 13.09 16.69
N THR A 361 -6.96 14.33 16.72
CA THR A 361 -5.81 14.74 15.90
C THR A 361 -4.51 14.40 16.62
N TYR A 362 -3.57 13.85 15.87
CA TYR A 362 -2.22 13.54 16.30
C TYR A 362 -1.19 14.24 15.42
N LEU A 363 -0.09 14.67 16.03
CA LEU A 363 1.06 15.28 15.37
C LEU A 363 2.23 14.29 15.41
N VAL A 364 2.79 13.99 14.24
CA VAL A 364 4.00 13.18 14.06
C VAL A 364 5.17 14.11 13.80
N LYS A 365 6.28 13.91 14.51
CA LYS A 365 7.58 14.50 14.20
C LYS A 365 8.60 13.40 14.01
N LEU A 366 9.30 13.41 12.87
CA LEU A 366 10.26 12.39 12.49
C LEU A 366 11.55 13.04 12.00
N SER A 367 12.69 12.52 12.42
CA SER A 367 14.00 12.88 11.87
C SER A 367 14.73 11.63 11.40
N LEU A 368 15.19 11.67 10.15
CA LEU A 368 15.84 10.55 9.47
C LEU A 368 17.21 10.99 8.96
N GLN A 369 18.19 10.09 9.05
CA GLN A 369 19.41 10.18 8.27
C GLN A 369 19.22 9.34 6.99
N VAL A 370 19.40 9.96 5.84
CA VAL A 370 19.29 9.31 4.52
C VAL A 370 20.68 9.15 3.95
N THR A 371 21.04 7.92 3.61
CA THR A 371 22.29 7.58 2.89
C THR A 371 21.96 7.30 1.43
N LYS A 372 22.59 8.02 0.51
CA LYS A 372 22.49 7.78 -0.93
C LYS A 372 23.49 6.71 -1.37
N LYS A 373 23.29 6.15 -2.57
CA LYS A 373 24.20 5.15 -3.16
C LYS A 373 25.64 5.62 -3.38
N ASP A 374 25.86 6.93 -3.51
CA ASP A 374 27.20 7.53 -3.61
C ASP A 374 27.90 7.67 -2.23
N GLY A 375 27.25 7.24 -1.15
CA GLY A 375 27.75 7.32 0.22
C GLY A 375 27.48 8.65 0.92
N THR A 376 26.89 9.64 0.24
CA THR A 376 26.53 10.92 0.88
C THR A 376 25.39 10.73 1.87
N THR A 377 25.43 11.50 2.97
CA THR A 377 24.41 11.45 4.01
C THR A 377 23.78 12.81 4.24
N THR A 378 22.48 12.83 4.45
CA THR A 378 21.70 14.02 4.77
C THR A 378 20.75 13.73 5.93
N THR A 379 20.40 14.76 6.70
CA THR A 379 19.36 14.66 7.73
C THR A 379 18.12 15.37 7.23
N GLU A 380 16.99 14.66 7.21
CA GLU A 380 15.69 15.21 6.86
C GLU A 380 14.73 15.12 8.04
N SER A 381 13.90 16.14 8.21
CA SER A 381 12.87 16.17 9.23
C SER A 381 11.49 16.36 8.61
N LYS A 382 10.53 15.58 9.09
CA LYS A 382 9.12 15.66 8.70
C LYS A 382 8.26 15.94 9.92
N GLU A 383 7.28 16.80 9.72
CA GLU A 383 6.24 17.10 10.70
C GLU A 383 4.92 17.14 9.94
N TRP A 384 3.96 16.33 10.37
CA TRP A 384 2.64 16.25 9.76
C TRP A 384 1.61 15.80 10.79
N ASN A 385 0.34 16.01 10.49
CA ASN A 385 -0.74 15.59 11.37
C ASN A 385 -1.74 14.70 10.64
N PHE A 386 -2.50 13.92 11.40
CA PHE A 386 -3.66 13.18 10.92
C PHE A 386 -4.73 13.13 12.00
N THR A 387 -5.97 12.84 11.60
CA THR A 387 -7.11 12.71 12.53
C THR A 387 -7.75 11.35 12.38
N THR A 388 -7.94 10.64 13.48
CA THR A 388 -8.58 9.32 13.50
C THR A 388 -10.07 9.39 13.17
N GLU A 389 -10.63 8.29 12.71
CA GLU A 389 -12.07 8.18 12.46
C GLU A 389 -12.88 8.21 13.77
N PRO A 390 -14.07 8.82 13.77
CA PRO A 390 -14.97 8.76 14.93
C PRO A 390 -15.61 7.38 15.08
N LEU A 391 -15.72 6.63 13.98
CA LEU A 391 -16.34 5.31 13.91
C LEU A 391 -15.51 4.40 13.00
N PRO A 392 -15.34 3.11 13.37
CA PRO A 392 -14.72 2.12 12.51
C PRO A 392 -15.32 2.12 11.09
N GLN A 393 -14.48 1.98 10.08
CA GLN A 393 -14.84 1.85 8.66
C GLN A 393 -15.38 3.13 8.00
N LEU A 394 -15.52 4.23 8.74
CA LEU A 394 -16.02 5.48 8.18
C LEU A 394 -15.04 6.05 7.15
N GLY A 395 -13.74 5.99 7.43
CA GLY A 395 -12.69 6.45 6.52
C GLY A 395 -12.69 5.69 5.21
N LYS A 396 -12.56 4.36 5.28
CA LYS A 396 -12.57 3.46 4.11
C LYS A 396 -13.84 3.60 3.28
N THR A 397 -15.01 3.66 3.92
CA THR A 397 -16.29 3.87 3.21
C THR A 397 -16.31 5.19 2.45
N LYS A 398 -15.76 6.27 3.01
CA LYS A 398 -15.68 7.57 2.32
C LYS A 398 -14.64 7.55 1.21
N LEU A 399 -13.49 6.92 1.44
CA LEU A 399 -12.41 6.78 0.48
C LEU A 399 -12.91 6.11 -0.79
N HIS A 400 -13.52 4.93 -0.68
CA HIS A 400 -14.00 4.15 -1.82
C HIS A 400 -15.29 4.68 -2.44
N ARG A 401 -16.01 5.58 -1.75
CA ARG A 401 -17.13 6.31 -2.35
C ARG A 401 -16.63 7.35 -3.35
N ASN A 402 -15.60 8.12 -2.97
CA ASN A 402 -14.98 9.13 -3.82
C ASN A 402 -13.65 9.60 -3.22
N ALA A 403 -12.53 9.04 -3.68
CA ALA A 403 -11.21 9.39 -3.16
C ALA A 403 -10.81 10.86 -3.40
N SER A 404 -11.30 11.49 -4.47
CA SER A 404 -11.04 12.90 -4.74
C SER A 404 -11.75 13.82 -3.73
N ASP A 405 -12.97 13.50 -3.35
CA ASP A 405 -13.70 14.24 -2.30
C ASP A 405 -13.21 13.90 -0.90
N TYR A 406 -12.70 12.69 -0.68
CA TYR A 406 -11.97 12.33 0.54
C TYR A 406 -10.72 13.21 0.71
N LEU A 407 -9.86 13.27 -0.31
CA LEU A 407 -8.62 14.07 -0.28
C LEU A 407 -8.89 15.56 -0.01
N LYS A 408 -9.93 16.14 -0.60
CA LYS A 408 -10.31 17.56 -0.35
C LYS A 408 -10.59 17.85 1.13
N GLN A 409 -11.04 16.86 1.90
CA GLN A 409 -11.29 17.04 3.33
C GLN A 409 -9.98 17.24 4.11
N ALA A 410 -8.86 16.63 3.69
CA ALA A 410 -7.55 16.81 4.32
C ALA A 410 -7.03 18.27 4.25
N VAL A 411 -7.46 19.03 3.23
CA VAL A 411 -7.04 20.42 3.00
C VAL A 411 -7.88 21.43 3.80
N THR A 412 -8.97 21.03 4.43
CA THR A 412 -9.83 21.97 5.17
C THR A 412 -9.27 22.32 6.55
N VAL A 413 -9.38 23.59 6.92
CA VAL A 413 -8.82 24.15 8.17
C VAL A 413 -9.64 23.70 9.38
N LEU A 414 -8.96 23.52 10.53
CA LEU A 414 -9.58 23.30 11.84
C LEU A 414 -10.47 24.49 12.25
N PRO A 415 -11.54 24.26 13.06
CA PRO A 415 -11.95 22.98 13.64
C PRO A 415 -12.72 22.09 12.65
N ILE A 416 -12.55 20.77 12.78
CA ILE A 416 -13.32 19.78 12.00
C ILE A 416 -14.76 19.83 12.50
N GLN A 417 -15.69 20.22 11.63
CA GLN A 417 -17.11 20.16 11.92
C GLN A 417 -17.68 18.81 11.47
N ARG A 418 -18.18 18.03 12.42
CA ARG A 418 -18.81 16.72 12.21
C ARG A 418 -20.32 16.87 12.13
N LYS A 419 -20.97 15.95 11.42
CA LYS A 419 -22.43 15.88 11.32
C LYS A 419 -22.92 14.47 11.57
N ALA A 420 -23.75 14.29 12.59
CA ALA A 420 -24.52 13.07 12.79
C ALA A 420 -26.01 13.33 12.56
N SER A 421 -26.74 12.35 12.04
CA SER A 421 -28.20 12.44 11.96
C SER A 421 -28.90 11.13 12.31
N PHE A 422 -30.02 11.24 13.02
CA PHE A 422 -30.82 10.13 13.52
C PHE A 422 -32.26 10.34 13.08
N GLY A 423 -32.78 9.47 12.22
CA GLY A 423 -34.22 9.40 11.96
C GLY A 423 -34.93 8.73 13.13
N LEU A 424 -35.94 9.39 13.70
CA LEU A 424 -36.64 8.87 14.87
C LEU A 424 -37.48 7.62 14.56
N ASP A 425 -37.81 7.41 13.28
CA ASP A 425 -38.56 6.26 12.79
C ASP A 425 -37.67 5.30 11.96
N ASP A 426 -36.35 5.55 11.92
CA ASP A 426 -35.38 4.74 11.16
C ASP A 426 -34.68 3.70 12.04
N SER A 427 -34.03 2.72 11.39
CA SER A 427 -33.17 1.72 12.03
C SER A 427 -31.67 2.03 11.90
N SER A 428 -31.30 3.21 11.40
CA SER A 428 -29.92 3.62 11.14
C SER A 428 -29.71 5.11 11.39
N TYR A 429 -28.49 5.47 11.76
CA TYR A 429 -28.04 6.86 11.85
C TYR A 429 -26.96 7.11 10.81
N THR A 430 -26.65 8.38 10.51
CA THR A 430 -25.51 8.72 9.65
C THR A 430 -24.48 9.54 10.39
N VAL A 431 -23.21 9.39 10.02
CA VAL A 431 -22.08 10.23 10.45
C VAL A 431 -21.31 10.66 9.22
N ASP A 432 -21.18 11.97 9.03
CA ASP A 432 -20.58 12.62 7.87
C ASP A 432 -21.07 12.03 6.53
N GLY A 433 -22.36 11.64 6.48
CA GLY A 433 -23.01 11.07 5.30
C GLY A 433 -22.77 9.57 5.07
N VAL A 434 -22.17 8.85 6.02
CA VAL A 434 -22.07 7.38 6.03
C VAL A 434 -23.11 6.81 6.98
N SER A 435 -23.86 5.79 6.55
CA SER A 435 -24.93 5.17 7.33
C SER A 435 -24.42 4.03 8.20
N PHE A 436 -24.88 3.96 9.44
CA PHE A 436 -24.57 2.94 10.43
C PHE A 436 -25.87 2.40 11.04
N PRO A 437 -25.96 1.09 11.31
CA PRO A 437 -27.14 0.53 11.98
C PRO A 437 -27.24 1.07 13.41
N MET A 438 -28.45 1.43 13.85
CA MET A 438 -28.71 1.69 15.26
C MET A 438 -28.84 0.37 16.02
N GLN A 439 -28.23 0.27 17.19
CA GLN A 439 -28.42 -0.88 18.07
C GLN A 439 -29.81 -0.87 18.72
N ARG A 440 -30.38 0.32 18.90
CA ARG A 440 -31.71 0.54 19.49
C ARG A 440 -32.42 1.68 18.78
N THR A 441 -33.71 1.47 18.52
CA THR A 441 -34.55 2.52 17.91
C THR A 441 -34.74 3.70 18.87
N PRO A 442 -34.80 4.93 18.35
CA PRO A 442 -35.17 6.09 19.14
C PRO A 442 -36.55 5.92 19.79
N VAL A 443 -36.77 6.61 20.90
CA VAL A 443 -38.09 6.62 21.57
C VAL A 443 -38.51 8.05 21.87
N ILE A 444 -39.82 8.30 21.84
CA ILE A 444 -40.39 9.58 22.28
C ILE A 444 -41.01 9.36 23.65
N VAL A 445 -40.54 10.10 24.64
CA VAL A 445 -41.04 10.06 26.01
C VAL A 445 -41.39 11.48 26.42
N ASP A 446 -42.64 11.71 26.84
CA ASP A 446 -43.14 13.02 27.27
C ASP A 446 -42.91 14.14 26.24
N GLY A 447 -42.96 13.80 24.94
CA GLY A 447 -42.73 14.73 23.83
C GLY A 447 -41.26 15.02 23.51
N PHE A 448 -40.31 14.39 24.21
CA PHE A 448 -38.88 14.51 23.94
C PHE A 448 -38.34 13.28 23.23
N SER A 449 -37.46 13.49 22.24
CA SER A 449 -36.74 12.43 21.55
C SER A 449 -35.57 11.93 22.38
N TYR A 450 -35.49 10.62 22.56
CA TYR A 450 -34.42 9.95 23.26
C TYR A 450 -33.69 9.01 22.32
N LEU A 451 -32.36 9.09 22.35
CA LEU A 451 -31.47 8.20 21.61
C LEU A 451 -30.76 7.25 22.57
N TYR A 452 -30.43 6.08 22.07
CA TYR A 452 -29.64 5.13 22.83
C TYR A 452 -28.21 5.65 22.99
N ILE A 453 -27.73 5.62 24.23
CA ILE A 453 -26.50 6.32 24.57
C ILE A 453 -25.28 5.82 23.80
N ARG A 454 -25.20 4.51 23.50
CA ARG A 454 -24.04 3.94 22.80
C ARG A 454 -24.00 4.35 21.33
N ASP A 455 -25.13 4.35 20.64
CA ASP A 455 -25.20 4.82 19.24
C ASP A 455 -24.81 6.30 19.14
N LEU A 456 -25.23 7.10 20.12
CA LEU A 456 -24.88 8.51 20.20
C LEU A 456 -23.41 8.74 20.56
N ALA A 457 -22.85 7.99 21.51
CA ALA A 457 -21.42 8.05 21.82
C ALA A 457 -20.55 7.69 20.62
N ALA A 458 -20.93 6.61 19.92
CA ALA A 458 -20.28 6.17 18.71
C ALA A 458 -20.37 7.26 17.62
N ALA A 459 -21.56 7.82 17.39
CA ALA A 459 -21.75 8.88 16.39
C ALA A 459 -20.94 10.16 16.64
N LEU A 460 -20.55 10.41 17.89
CA LEU A 460 -19.82 11.59 18.33
C LEU A 460 -18.33 11.32 18.56
N GLY A 461 -17.85 10.09 18.28
CA GLY A 461 -16.45 9.69 18.48
C GLY A 461 -16.02 9.69 19.95
N ALA A 462 -16.85 9.15 20.84
CA ALA A 462 -16.59 9.15 22.27
C ALA A 462 -16.85 7.79 22.92
N ASN A 463 -16.28 7.62 24.11
CA ASN A 463 -16.46 6.43 24.92
C ASN A 463 -17.61 6.62 25.91
N VAL A 464 -18.37 5.55 26.14
CA VAL A 464 -19.39 5.52 27.19
C VAL A 464 -19.30 4.25 28.03
N GLU A 465 -19.31 4.43 29.34
CA GLU A 465 -19.36 3.37 30.33
C GLU A 465 -20.62 3.51 31.20
N TRP A 466 -21.07 2.40 31.78
CA TRP A 466 -22.16 2.41 32.73
C TRP A 466 -21.62 2.29 34.15
N ASP A 467 -21.92 3.28 34.99
CA ASP A 467 -21.64 3.25 36.43
C ASP A 467 -22.87 2.71 37.17
N GLU A 468 -22.75 1.48 37.66
CA GLU A 468 -23.83 0.79 38.37
C GLU A 468 -24.10 1.41 39.75
N GLN A 469 -23.07 1.89 40.44
CA GLN A 469 -23.22 2.48 41.77
C GLN A 469 -23.97 3.81 41.70
N GLN A 470 -23.65 4.61 40.69
CA GLN A 470 -24.27 5.90 40.45
C GLN A 470 -25.56 5.82 39.62
N ARG A 471 -25.84 4.66 39.01
CA ARG A 471 -26.92 4.48 38.03
C ARG A 471 -26.83 5.53 36.92
N ALA A 472 -25.64 5.67 36.34
CA ALA A 472 -25.33 6.73 35.40
C ALA A 472 -24.54 6.23 34.19
N ALA A 473 -24.78 6.86 33.03
CA ALA A 473 -23.89 6.72 31.88
C ALA A 473 -22.76 7.75 31.99
N VAL A 474 -21.52 7.29 31.91
CA VAL A 474 -20.31 8.12 31.99
C VAL A 474 -19.71 8.21 30.59
N TYR A 475 -19.76 9.39 30.02
CA TYR A 475 -19.27 9.72 28.69
C TYR A 475 -17.91 10.39 28.78
N THR A 476 -16.99 10.03 27.90
CA THR A 476 -15.66 10.64 27.83
C THR A 476 -15.26 10.94 26.39
N LYS A 477 -14.86 12.20 26.13
CA LYS A 477 -14.29 12.65 24.86
C LYS A 477 -13.13 13.62 25.13
N GLY A 478 -11.90 13.20 24.86
CA GLY A 478 -10.72 13.97 25.24
C GLY A 478 -10.71 14.26 26.75
N THR A 479 -10.69 15.54 27.13
CA THR A 479 -10.74 15.98 28.53
C THR A 479 -12.16 16.15 29.09
N LEU A 480 -13.19 16.07 28.23
CA LEU A 480 -14.58 16.21 28.65
C LEU A 480 -15.09 14.90 29.23
N LYS A 481 -15.55 14.95 30.49
CA LYS A 481 -16.27 13.87 31.17
C LYS A 481 -17.69 14.32 31.49
N VAL A 482 -18.68 13.52 31.12
CA VAL A 482 -20.09 13.80 31.38
C VAL A 482 -20.74 12.60 32.09
N THR A 483 -21.37 12.84 33.23
CA THR A 483 -22.11 11.80 33.96
C THR A 483 -23.60 12.07 33.88
N LEU A 484 -24.35 11.14 33.29
CA LEU A 484 -25.79 11.27 33.03
C LEU A 484 -26.55 10.30 33.93
N TYR A 485 -27.15 10.83 35.00
CA TYR A 485 -27.90 10.02 35.95
C TYR A 485 -29.25 9.58 35.38
N THR A 486 -29.65 8.35 35.67
CA THR A 486 -30.96 7.80 35.30
C THR A 486 -31.99 7.84 36.42
N THR A 487 -31.55 8.17 37.65
CA THR A 487 -32.35 8.10 38.87
C THR A 487 -32.64 9.47 39.49
N ARG A 488 -32.11 10.56 38.93
CA ARG A 488 -32.29 11.93 39.42
C ARG A 488 -32.23 12.96 38.28
N ASN A 489 -32.87 14.10 38.50
CA ASN A 489 -32.98 15.21 37.54
C ASN A 489 -31.70 16.08 37.47
N ALA A 490 -30.55 15.44 37.32
CA ALA A 490 -29.25 16.10 37.31
C ALA A 490 -28.26 15.38 36.40
N TYR A 491 -27.14 16.04 36.10
CA TYR A 491 -25.99 15.50 35.38
C TYR A 491 -24.71 16.21 35.84
N GLU A 492 -23.54 15.65 35.58
CA GLU A 492 -22.26 16.30 35.89
C GLU A 492 -21.44 16.54 34.62
N VAL A 493 -20.72 17.66 34.58
CA VAL A 493 -19.73 17.98 33.54
C VAL A 493 -18.40 18.25 34.22
N ASN A 494 -17.39 17.41 33.97
CA ASN A 494 -16.09 17.48 34.63
C ASN A 494 -16.18 17.54 36.17
N GLY A 495 -17.21 16.91 36.75
CA GLY A 495 -17.50 16.91 38.19
C GLY A 495 -18.43 18.03 38.66
N ASP A 496 -18.75 19.01 37.82
CA ASP A 496 -19.68 20.08 38.16
C ASP A 496 -21.13 19.62 37.97
N LEU A 497 -21.87 19.49 39.08
CA LEU A 497 -23.27 19.08 39.09
C LEU A 497 -24.19 20.17 38.53
N ARG A 498 -25.06 19.79 37.59
CA ARG A 498 -26.06 20.64 36.93
C ARG A 498 -27.43 19.98 36.98
N GLN A 499 -28.49 20.79 37.02
CA GLN A 499 -29.88 20.32 37.02
C GLN A 499 -30.42 20.20 35.59
N THR A 500 -31.35 19.28 35.36
CA THR A 500 -32.06 19.14 34.08
C THR A 500 -33.49 18.65 34.30
N ASP A 501 -34.44 19.23 33.56
CA ASP A 501 -35.84 18.78 33.60
C ASP A 501 -36.08 17.54 32.74
N THR A 502 -35.11 17.18 31.90
CA THR A 502 -35.17 16.02 31.00
C THR A 502 -33.93 15.15 31.22
N PRO A 503 -33.86 14.35 32.30
CA PRO A 503 -32.72 13.47 32.55
C PRO A 503 -32.69 12.30 31.57
N ALA A 504 -31.54 11.61 31.53
CA ALA A 504 -31.44 10.28 30.97
C ALA A 504 -32.41 9.32 31.70
N ARG A 505 -32.90 8.29 31.02
CA ARG A 505 -33.85 7.32 31.58
C ARG A 505 -33.49 5.91 31.16
N LEU A 506 -33.88 4.94 31.98
CA LEU A 506 -33.95 3.54 31.56
C LEU A 506 -35.30 3.30 30.87
N VAL A 507 -35.26 2.84 29.62
CA VAL A 507 -36.43 2.38 28.88
C VAL A 507 -36.23 0.90 28.59
N GLY A 508 -36.91 0.06 29.38
CA GLY A 508 -36.50 -1.34 29.53
C GLY A 508 -35.09 -1.41 30.12
N ASP A 509 -34.20 -2.17 29.46
CA ASP A 509 -32.80 -2.32 29.88
C ASP A 509 -31.84 -1.34 29.20
N ASN A 510 -32.37 -0.36 28.43
CA ASN A 510 -31.54 0.56 27.66
C ASN A 510 -31.49 1.94 28.30
N THR A 511 -30.27 2.47 28.47
CA THR A 511 -30.07 3.86 28.85
C THR A 511 -30.32 4.76 27.64
N MET A 512 -31.42 5.48 27.71
CA MET A 512 -31.89 6.41 26.69
C MET A 512 -31.65 7.83 27.16
N VAL A 513 -31.09 8.68 26.31
CA VAL A 513 -30.70 10.04 26.67
C VAL A 513 -31.40 11.04 25.77
N PRO A 514 -31.98 12.12 26.32
CA PRO A 514 -32.64 13.11 25.50
C PRO A 514 -31.58 13.86 24.68
N VAL A 515 -31.84 13.96 23.39
CA VAL A 515 -30.89 14.51 22.40
C VAL A 515 -30.38 15.88 22.81
N ARG A 516 -31.30 16.76 23.25
CA ARG A 516 -30.98 18.14 23.64
C ARG A 516 -29.97 18.20 24.79
N LEU A 517 -30.13 17.35 25.80
CA LEU A 517 -29.23 17.32 26.95
C LEU A 517 -27.80 16.95 26.53
N LEU A 518 -27.64 16.01 25.61
CA LEU A 518 -26.31 15.63 25.12
C LEU A 518 -25.70 16.71 24.24
N ALA A 519 -26.50 17.38 23.42
CA ALA A 519 -26.06 18.50 22.62
C ALA A 519 -25.50 19.65 23.47
N GLU A 520 -26.26 20.04 24.50
CA GLU A 520 -25.93 21.12 25.44
C GLU A 520 -24.64 20.83 26.22
N VAL A 521 -24.36 19.57 26.50
CA VAL A 521 -23.26 19.17 27.37
C VAL A 521 -21.98 18.83 26.61
N LEU A 522 -22.12 18.31 25.39
CA LEU A 522 -21.00 17.95 24.52
C LEU A 522 -20.54 19.10 23.59
N GLY A 523 -21.18 20.27 23.68
CA GLY A 523 -20.85 21.43 22.86
C GLY A 523 -21.35 21.33 21.42
N ALA A 524 -22.27 20.40 21.15
CA ALA A 524 -22.82 20.17 19.82
C ALA A 524 -24.07 21.04 19.57
N LYS A 525 -24.24 21.52 18.35
CA LYS A 525 -25.48 22.12 17.88
C LYS A 525 -26.46 21.03 17.48
N VAL A 526 -27.70 21.10 17.96
CA VAL A 526 -28.78 20.20 17.54
C VAL A 526 -29.91 20.95 16.86
N ASP A 527 -30.28 20.44 15.69
CA ASP A 527 -31.43 20.86 14.90
C ASP A 527 -32.39 19.67 14.73
N TYR A 528 -33.68 19.94 14.55
CA TYR A 528 -34.70 18.91 14.30
C TYR A 528 -35.50 19.25 13.03
N ALA A 529 -35.57 18.30 12.11
CA ALA A 529 -36.34 18.41 10.88
C ALA A 529 -37.68 17.67 11.05
N GLU A 530 -38.76 18.43 11.25
CA GLU A 530 -40.12 17.90 11.46
C GLU A 530 -40.57 17.00 10.31
N ALA A 531 -40.36 17.43 9.06
CA ALA A 531 -40.87 16.74 7.88
C ALA A 531 -40.34 15.31 7.72
N THR A 532 -39.11 15.06 8.18
CA THR A 532 -38.44 13.75 8.11
C THR A 532 -38.25 13.14 9.49
N ARG A 533 -38.76 13.79 10.54
CA ARG A 533 -38.56 13.43 11.95
C ARG A 533 -37.10 13.09 12.26
N THR A 534 -36.20 13.95 11.81
CA THR A 534 -34.75 13.71 11.89
C THR A 534 -34.10 14.67 12.88
N VAL A 535 -33.33 14.11 13.79
CA VAL A 535 -32.42 14.86 14.65
C VAL A 535 -31.09 15.01 13.92
N MET A 536 -30.58 16.24 13.83
CA MET A 536 -29.26 16.54 13.26
C MET A 536 -28.37 17.13 14.34
N ILE A 537 -27.16 16.58 14.49
CA ILE A 537 -26.16 17.00 15.47
C ILE A 537 -24.93 17.48 14.69
N THR A 538 -24.44 18.68 15.00
CA THR A 538 -23.22 19.25 14.41
C THR A 538 -22.25 19.61 15.53
N TYR A 539 -21.03 19.10 15.49
CA TYR A 539 -20.05 19.24 16.60
C TYR A 539 -18.61 19.41 16.13
#